data_AF-A0A4R8JS34-F1
#
_entry.id   AF-A0A4R8JS34-F1
#
_cell.length_a   1.000
_cell.length_b   1.000
_cell.length_c   1.000
_cell.angle_alpha   90.00
_cell.angle_beta   90.00
_cell.angle_gamma   90.00
#
_symmetry.space_group_name_H-M   'P 1'
#
loop_
_entity.id
_entity.type
_entity.pdbx_description
1 polymer ?
#
loop_
_entity_poly.entity_id
_entity_poly.type
_entity_poly.pdbx_seq_one_letter_code
_entity_poly.pdbx_strand_id
1 'polypeptide(L)' 'MNATTYDCLSYLDEPEAEMTGVRVRQGDTLAIQLGAVSGFRRRCPEQFGALQDACAFVNWRRTREHGAALIALSYYD' A
#
# COMPACT_ATOMS: atom_id res chain seq x y z
N MET A 1 0.42 13.53 12.86
CA MET A 1 0.28 12.75 11.62
C MET A 1 0.77 13.62 10.47
N ASN A 2 1.90 13.28 9.85
CA ASN A 2 2.55 14.08 8.82
C ASN A 2 2.63 13.27 7.51
N ALA A 3 1.80 13.60 6.53
CA ALA A 3 1.88 13.37 5.07
C ALA A 3 2.48 12.09 4.39
N THR A 4 2.90 10.99 5.04
CA THR A 4 3.95 10.13 4.40
C THR A 4 3.59 8.75 3.83
N THR A 5 2.36 8.23 3.93
CA THR A 5 2.06 6.86 3.40
C THR A 5 1.22 6.86 2.13
N TYR A 6 0.24 7.77 2.02
CA TYR A 6 -0.71 7.80 0.90
C TYR A 6 -0.06 8.24 -0.42
N ASP A 7 0.89 9.18 -0.34
CA ASP A 7 1.43 9.83 -1.54
C ASP A 7 2.36 8.87 -2.29
N CYS A 8 3.37 8.30 -1.61
CA CYS A 8 4.32 7.38 -2.25
C CYS A 8 3.61 6.15 -2.85
N LEU A 9 2.64 5.56 -2.15
CA LEU A 9 1.96 4.35 -2.63
C LEU A 9 1.10 4.60 -3.88
N SER A 10 0.65 5.84 -4.11
CA SER A 10 -0.19 6.20 -5.25
C SER A 10 0.58 6.27 -6.58
N TYR A 11 1.92 6.27 -6.54
CA TYR A 11 2.79 6.38 -7.72
C TYR A 11 3.57 5.09 -8.03
N LEU A 12 3.21 3.97 -7.40
CA LEU A 12 3.94 2.70 -7.56
C LEU A 12 3.94 2.15 -8.99
N ASP A 13 2.98 2.56 -9.82
CA ASP A 13 2.82 2.21 -11.23
C ASP A 13 2.95 3.42 -12.18
N GLU A 14 3.35 4.58 -11.64
CA GLU A 14 3.72 5.78 -12.40
C GLU A 14 5.23 6.01 -12.25
N PRO A 15 6.07 5.25 -12.99
CA PRO A 15 7.52 5.26 -12.82
C PRO A 15 8.17 6.62 -13.12
N GLU A 16 7.47 7.48 -13.85
CA GLU A 16 7.87 8.84 -14.24
C GLU A 16 7.69 9.85 -13.10
N ALA A 17 6.94 9.52 -12.04
CA ALA A 17 6.71 10.40 -10.92
C ALA A 17 7.93 10.51 -9.99
N GLU A 18 8.89 9.59 -10.06
CA GLU A 18 10.10 9.52 -9.19
C GLU A 18 9.84 9.56 -7.67
N MET A 19 8.58 9.36 -7.25
CA MET A 19 8.15 9.45 -5.85
C MET A 19 8.50 8.21 -5.02
N THR A 20 8.92 7.11 -5.65
CA THR A 20 9.30 5.87 -4.95
C THR A 20 10.42 5.10 -5.68
N GLY A 21 11.31 4.47 -4.91
CA GLY A 21 12.33 3.55 -5.44
C GLY A 21 11.78 2.15 -5.77
N VAL A 22 10.52 1.86 -5.44
CA VAL A 22 9.85 0.57 -5.69
C VAL A 22 9.00 0.71 -6.95
N ARG A 23 9.36 -0.03 -7.99
CA ARG A 23 8.64 -0.03 -9.27
C ARG A 23 7.86 -1.32 -9.43
N VAL A 24 6.55 -1.21 -9.60
CA VAL A 24 5.68 -2.34 -9.93
C VAL A 24 5.43 -2.29 -11.43
N ARG A 25 5.64 -3.39 -12.15
CA ARG A 25 5.32 -3.43 -13.58
C ARG A 25 3.82 -3.27 -13.75
N GLN A 26 3.39 -2.64 -14.84
CA GLN A 26 1.97 -2.50 -15.13
C GLN A 26 1.30 -3.89 -15.17
N GLY A 27 0.26 -4.07 -14.36
CA GLY A 27 -0.47 -5.34 -14.22
C GLY A 27 0.04 -6.27 -13.12
N ASP A 28 1.20 -6.00 -12.53
CA ASP A 28 1.70 -6.73 -11.36
C ASP A 28 1.17 -6.12 -10.05
N THR A 29 1.22 -6.90 -8.97
CA THR A 29 0.82 -6.48 -7.62
C THR A 29 2.03 -6.50 -6.69
N LEU A 30 2.27 -5.42 -5.95
CA LEU A 30 3.24 -5.36 -4.87
C LEU A 30 2.67 -6.01 -3.61
N ALA A 31 3.34 -7.04 -3.10
CA ALA A 31 3.02 -7.59 -1.78
C ALA A 31 3.83 -6.87 -0.69
N ILE A 32 3.14 -6.25 0.27
CA ILE A 32 3.74 -5.76 1.51
C ILE A 32 3.54 -6.83 2.58
N GLN A 33 4.65 -7.43 3.03
CA GLN A 33 4.63 -8.45 4.07
C GLN A 33 4.82 -7.81 5.45
N LEU A 34 3.84 -7.98 6.34
CA LEU A 34 3.90 -7.53 7.73
C LEU A 34 4.08 -8.73 8.66
N GLY A 35 5.23 -8.78 9.32
CA GLY A 35 5.50 -9.72 10.41
C GLY A 35 5.00 -9.22 11.76
N ALA A 36 4.84 -10.12 12.72
CA ALA A 36 4.39 -9.81 14.08
C ALA A 36 3.06 -9.02 14.12
N VAL A 37 2.16 -9.30 13.15
CA VAL A 37 0.94 -8.51 12.93
C VAL A 37 0.02 -8.52 14.13
N SER A 38 -0.05 -9.63 14.86
CA SER A 38 -0.83 -9.71 16.10
C SER A 38 -0.35 -8.69 17.13
N GLY A 39 0.97 -8.57 17.28
CA GLY A 39 1.58 -7.59 18.17
C GLY A 39 1.44 -6.15 17.67
N PHE A 40 1.54 -5.93 16.36
CA PHE A 40 1.38 -4.60 15.77
C PHE A 40 -0.06 -4.08 15.93
N ARG A 41 -1.06 -4.88 15.54
CA ARG A 41 -2.48 -4.54 15.67
C ARG A 41 -2.87 -4.22 17.11
N ARG A 42 -2.33 -4.95 18.09
CA ARG A 42 -2.63 -4.72 19.52
C ARG A 42 -1.99 -3.43 20.05
N ARG A 43 -0.73 -3.15 19.68
CA ARG A 43 0.00 -1.98 20.18
C ARG A 43 -0.38 -0.68 19.47
N CYS A 44 -0.72 -0.78 18.18
CA CYS A 44 -0.86 0.35 17.27
C CYS A 44 -2.08 0.17 16.36
N PRO A 45 -3.30 0.06 16.91
CA PRO A 45 -4.51 -0.23 16.12
C PRO A 45 -4.82 0.86 15.09
N GLU A 46 -4.60 2.13 15.43
CA GLU A 46 -4.83 3.27 14.51
C GLU A 46 -3.86 3.25 13.33
N GLN A 47 -2.57 2.99 13.57
CA GLN A 47 -1.57 2.91 12.51
C GLN A 47 -1.80 1.69 11.61
N PHE A 48 -2.23 0.57 12.20
CA PHE A 48 -2.59 -0.62 11.43
C PHE A 48 -3.81 -0.36 10.53
N GLY A 49 -4.85 0.30 11.06
CA GLY A 49 -6.01 0.72 10.27
C GLY A 49 -5.62 1.70 9.16
N ALA A 50 -4.84 2.74 9.49
CA ALA A 50 -4.39 3.73 8.51
C ALA A 50 -3.57 3.10 7.36
N LEU A 51 -2.78 2.04 7.64
CA LEU A 51 -2.07 1.30 6.61
C LEU A 51 -3.03 0.55 5.68
N GLN A 52 -4.05 -0.11 6.23
CA GLN A 52 -5.08 -0.80 5.45
C GLN A 52 -5.86 0.18 4.57
N ASP A 53 -6.30 1.30 5.15
CA ASP A 53 -7.05 2.34 4.45
C ASP A 53 -6.24 2.94 3.31
N ALA A 54 -4.93 3.16 3.51
CA ALA A 54 -4.03 3.62 2.46
C ALA A 54 -3.93 2.62 1.30
N CYS A 55 -3.71 1.33 1.59
CA CYS A 55 -3.64 0.30 0.54
C CYS A 55 -4.98 0.15 -0.20
N ALA A 56 -6.09 0.20 0.53
CA ALA A 56 -7.44 0.15 -0.04
C ALA A 56 -7.72 1.36 -0.95
N PHE A 57 -7.30 2.56 -0.54
CA PHE A 57 -7.47 3.79 -1.34
C PHE A 57 -6.69 3.72 -2.66
N VAL A 58 -5.43 3.27 -2.63
CA VAL A 58 -4.61 3.12 -3.85
C VAL A 58 -5.26 2.12 -4.81
N ASN A 59 -5.68 0.95 -4.30
CA ASN A 59 -6.37 -0.05 -5.12
C ASN A 59 -7.70 0.46 -5.67
N TRP A 60 -8.48 1.20 -4.88
CA TRP A 60 -9.72 1.82 -5.33
C TRP A 60 -9.47 2.79 -6.48
N ARG A 61 -8.49 3.70 -6.34
CA ARG A 61 -8.12 4.65 -7.41
C ARG A 61 -7.75 3.91 -8.68
N ARG A 62 -6.92 2.87 -8.57
CA ARG A 62 -6.46 2.10 -9.74
C ARG A 62 -7.57 1.29 -10.41
N THR A 63 -8.48 0.72 -9.62
CA THR A 63 -9.63 -0.04 -10.13
C THR A 63 -10.60 0.85 -10.90
N ARG A 64 -10.75 2.13 -10.50
CA ARG A 64 -11.57 3.11 -11.27
C ARG A 64 -11.02 3.40 -12.66
N GLU A 65 -9.73 3.21 -12.87
CA GLU A 65 -9.06 3.32 -14.17
C GLU A 65 -9.02 1.97 -14.92
N HIS A 66 -9.79 0.97 -14.48
CA HIS A 66 -9.81 -0.40 -15.00
C HIS A 66 -8.50 -1.18 -14.82
N GLY A 67 -7.62 -0.73 -13.92
CA GLY A 67 -6.41 -1.46 -13.53
C GLY A 67 -6.66 -2.55 -12.49
N ALA A 68 -5.74 -3.52 -12.41
CA ALA A 68 -5.72 -4.51 -11.33
C ALA A 68 -5.33 -3.88 -9.99
N ALA A 69 -5.58 -4.58 -8.88
CA ALA A 69 -5.10 -4.17 -7.56
C ALA A 69 -3.57 -4.10 -7.55
N LEU A 70 -3.05 -2.95 -7.14
CA LEU A 70 -1.61 -2.66 -7.18
C LEU A 70 -0.90 -3.14 -5.91
N ILE A 71 -1.59 -3.17 -4.77
CA ILE A 71 -1.01 -3.52 -3.47
C ILE A 71 -1.79 -4.67 -2.84
N ALA A 72 -1.06 -5.68 -2.37
CA ALA A 72 -1.56 -6.73 -1.50
C ALA A 72 -0.89 -6.64 -0.13
N LEU A 73 -1.67 -6.76 0.94
CA LEU A 73 -1.14 -6.93 2.29
C LEU A 73 -1.07 -8.43 2.61
N SER A 74 0.11 -8.90 3.01
CA SER A 74 0.35 -10.27 3.46
C SER A 74 0.80 -10.24 4.91
N TYR A 75 0.16 -11.01 5.77
CA TYR A 75 0.45 -11.05 7.20
C TYR A 75 1.03 -12.39 7.59
N TYR A 76 2.03 -12.36 8.47
CA TYR A 76 2.55 -13.55 9.14
C TYR A 76 2.91 -13.21 10.59
N ASP A 77 2.91 -14.23 11.44
CA ASP A 77 3.39 -14.17 12.82
C ASP A 77 4.47 -15.23 13.00
#